data_AF-A0A970GAL1-F1
#
_entry.id   AF-A0A970GAL1-F1
#
_cell.length_a   1.000
_cell.length_b   1.000
_cell.length_c   1.000
_cell.angle_alpha   90.00
_cell.angle_beta   90.00
_cell.angle_gamma   90.00
#
_symmetry.space_group_name_H-M   'P 1'
#
loop_
_entity.id
_entity.type
_entity.pdbx_description
1 polymer ?
#
loop_
_entity_poly.entity_id
_entity_poly.type
_entity_poly.pdbx_seq_one_letter_code
_entity_poly.pdbx_strand_id
1 'polypeptide(L)'
;PFTDKSNTSGKYGAVSDILTDHIVSRLISAAVNNEFVAIISRSQLETVMKEQQLSASGLVNDASSVRLGQILGANEILAGSILQISVSPERTVSVQSEDETEVVLRTEEYTDDEGNTQEREIKGKVYFRYRKFTKTASVSISTSYSILDVETGKILLQETVEVKNPWSDTWARKISGDDRALSSSTKKLLEKPEPFPPSVNEMVLETLKNTGNEIVNKVSGYLLQ
;
A
#
# COMPACT_ATOMS: atom_id res chain seq x y z
N PRO A 1 0.26 -23.29 -1.72
CA PRO A 1 -1.03 -22.55 -1.72
C PRO A 1 -1.10 -21.64 -0.49
N PHE A 2 -1.55 -20.39 -0.63
CA PHE A 2 -1.69 -19.47 0.50
C PHE A 2 -3.08 -19.61 1.12
N THR A 3 -3.15 -19.88 2.42
CA THR A 3 -4.43 -19.99 3.15
C THR A 3 -4.82 -18.66 3.79
N ASP A 4 -6.10 -18.32 3.76
CA ASP A 4 -6.60 -17.13 4.44
C ASP A 4 -6.89 -17.46 5.90
N LYS A 5 -6.06 -16.93 6.80
CA LYS A 5 -6.23 -16.99 8.26
C LYS A 5 -6.52 -15.59 8.85
N SER A 6 -6.80 -14.60 8.00
CA SER A 6 -7.06 -13.21 8.40
C SER A 6 -8.37 -13.03 9.16
N ASN A 7 -9.24 -14.05 9.17
CA ASN A 7 -10.57 -14.04 9.75
C ASN A 7 -11.47 -12.91 9.20
N THR A 8 -11.25 -12.50 7.95
CA THR A 8 -12.04 -11.43 7.31
C THR A 8 -13.39 -11.91 6.78
N SER A 9 -13.73 -13.19 6.95
CA SER A 9 -15.03 -13.78 6.58
C SER A 9 -15.44 -13.50 5.11
N GLY A 10 -14.46 -13.43 4.19
CA GLY A 10 -14.71 -13.14 2.78
C GLY A 10 -15.04 -11.67 2.46
N LYS A 11 -14.90 -10.76 3.43
CA LYS A 11 -15.20 -9.32 3.27
C LYS A 11 -14.47 -8.66 2.11
N TYR A 12 -13.27 -9.15 1.79
CA TYR A 12 -12.40 -8.60 0.75
C TYR A 12 -12.28 -9.54 -0.47
N GLY A 13 -13.21 -10.48 -0.62
CA GLY A 13 -13.20 -11.48 -1.69
C GLY A 13 -12.20 -12.61 -1.47
N ALA A 14 -11.78 -13.25 -2.57
CA ALA A 14 -10.88 -14.39 -2.58
C ALA A 14 -9.40 -13.97 -2.42
N VAL A 15 -9.06 -13.39 -1.27
CA VAL A 15 -7.73 -12.79 -1.01
C VAL A 15 -6.58 -13.80 -1.17
N SER A 16 -6.80 -15.06 -0.79
CA SER A 16 -5.87 -16.17 -0.99
C SER A 16 -5.55 -16.45 -2.45
N ASP A 17 -6.59 -16.47 -3.29
CA ASP A 17 -6.46 -16.78 -4.72
C ASP A 17 -5.76 -15.62 -5.43
N ILE A 18 -6.18 -14.38 -5.13
CA ILE A 18 -5.54 -13.17 -5.65
C ILE A 18 -4.05 -13.14 -5.33
N LEU A 19 -3.67 -13.42 -4.08
CA LEU A 19 -2.26 -13.45 -3.69
C LEU A 19 -1.50 -14.58 -4.38
N THR A 20 -2.08 -15.78 -4.41
CA THR A 20 -1.45 -16.97 -5.01
C THR A 20 -1.23 -16.76 -6.51
N ASP A 21 -2.24 -16.30 -7.24
CA ASP A 21 -2.18 -16.05 -8.67
C ASP A 21 -1.16 -14.95 -9.01
N HIS A 22 -1.11 -13.89 -8.19
CA HIS A 22 -0.12 -12.83 -8.36
C HIS A 22 1.31 -13.35 -8.15
N ILE A 23 1.56 -14.14 -7.10
CA ILE A 23 2.88 -14.75 -6.85
C ILE A 23 3.27 -15.67 -8.00
N VAL A 24 2.38 -16.57 -8.43
CA VAL A 24 2.63 -17.51 -9.54
C VAL A 24 2.94 -16.75 -10.82
N SER A 25 2.13 -15.75 -11.18
CA SER A 25 2.35 -14.93 -12.38
C SER A 25 3.71 -14.24 -12.37
N ARG A 26 4.11 -13.68 -11.22
CA ARG A 26 5.38 -12.98 -11.04
C ARG A 26 6.57 -13.94 -11.02
N LEU A 27 6.47 -15.11 -10.39
CA LEU A 27 7.50 -16.14 -10.40
C LEU A 27 7.71 -16.72 -11.79
N ILE A 28 6.63 -17.04 -12.53
CA ILE A 28 6.75 -17.49 -13.93
C ILE A 28 7.46 -16.42 -14.76
N SER A 29 7.05 -15.15 -14.62
CA SER A 29 7.69 -14.04 -15.34
C SER A 29 9.17 -13.88 -15.00
N ALA A 30 9.57 -14.13 -13.74
CA ALA A 30 10.97 -14.09 -13.32
C ALA A 30 11.76 -15.32 -13.81
N ALA A 31 11.14 -16.50 -13.79
CA ALA A 31 11.72 -17.77 -14.20
C ALA A 31 11.92 -17.91 -15.72
N VAL A 32 11.21 -17.12 -16.56
CA VAL A 32 11.51 -17.05 -18.01
C VAL A 32 12.99 -16.72 -18.27
N ASN A 33 13.68 -16.07 -17.33
CA ASN A 33 15.10 -15.76 -17.44
C ASN A 33 16.03 -16.83 -16.82
N ASN A 34 15.51 -17.95 -16.33
CA ASN A 34 16.28 -19.01 -15.66
C ASN A 34 15.81 -20.40 -16.12
N GLU A 35 16.61 -21.09 -16.92
CA GLU A 35 16.30 -22.42 -17.48
C GLU A 35 16.18 -23.54 -16.42
N PHE A 36 16.57 -23.28 -15.16
CA PHE A 36 16.66 -24.30 -14.11
C PHE A 36 15.49 -24.33 -13.13
N VAL A 37 14.50 -23.43 -13.27
CA VAL A 37 13.36 -23.34 -12.33
C VAL A 37 12.04 -23.56 -13.05
N ALA A 38 11.34 -24.64 -12.71
CA ALA A 38 9.97 -24.91 -13.17
C ALA A 38 8.96 -24.63 -12.05
N ILE A 39 7.99 -23.75 -12.33
CA ILE A 39 6.93 -23.38 -11.37
C ILE A 39 5.67 -24.18 -11.69
N ILE A 40 5.17 -24.92 -10.70
CA ILE A 40 3.91 -25.68 -10.81
C ILE A 40 2.90 -25.11 -9.82
N SER A 41 1.76 -24.65 -10.32
CA SER A 41 0.71 -24.08 -9.47
C SER A 41 -0.28 -25.15 -8.99
N ARG A 42 -0.80 -25.01 -7.76
CA ARG A 42 -1.73 -26.00 -7.18
C ARG A 42 -3.02 -26.18 -8.00
N SER A 43 -3.52 -25.14 -8.66
CA SER A 43 -4.72 -25.23 -9.51
C SER A 43 -4.51 -26.17 -10.71
N GLN A 44 -3.31 -26.19 -11.28
CA GLN A 44 -2.93 -27.18 -12.29
C GLN A 44 -2.89 -28.60 -11.69
N LEU A 45 -2.49 -28.72 -10.42
CA LEU A 45 -2.44 -30.02 -9.72
C LEU A 45 -3.81 -30.62 -9.44
N GLU A 46 -4.75 -29.80 -8.96
CA GLU A 46 -6.14 -30.23 -8.71
C GLU A 46 -6.82 -30.70 -10.00
N THR A 47 -6.44 -30.13 -11.15
CA THR A 47 -6.94 -30.55 -12.47
C THR A 47 -6.40 -31.93 -12.85
N VAL A 48 -5.08 -32.15 -12.76
CA VAL A 48 -4.46 -33.45 -13.02
C VAL A 48 -4.95 -34.53 -12.05
N MET A 49 -5.13 -34.20 -10.76
CA MET A 49 -5.66 -35.11 -9.74
C MET A 49 -7.10 -35.55 -10.03
N LYS A 50 -7.96 -34.61 -10.48
CA LYS A 50 -9.33 -34.92 -10.88
C LYS A 50 -9.36 -35.82 -12.11
N GLU A 51 -8.48 -35.59 -13.08
CA GLU A 51 -8.36 -36.42 -14.28
C GLU A 51 -7.87 -37.84 -13.97
N GLN A 52 -6.99 -38.00 -12.97
CA GLN A 52 -6.44 -39.30 -12.55
C GLN A 52 -7.29 -40.05 -11.50
N GLN A 53 -8.48 -39.55 -11.14
CA GLN A 53 -9.38 -40.15 -10.13
C GLN A 53 -8.73 -40.43 -8.75
N LEU A 54 -7.69 -39.68 -8.37
CA LEU A 54 -6.93 -39.88 -7.13
C LEU A 54 -7.60 -39.24 -5.88
N SER A 55 -8.83 -38.75 -6.02
CA SER A 55 -9.63 -38.03 -5.00
C SER A 55 -9.94 -38.82 -3.71
N ALA A 56 -9.46 -40.07 -3.57
CA ALA A 56 -9.94 -41.02 -2.58
C ALA A 56 -9.34 -40.88 -1.16
N SER A 57 -8.33 -40.05 -0.91
CA SER A 57 -7.57 -40.15 0.36
C SER A 57 -7.87 -39.11 1.44
N GLY A 58 -8.77 -38.13 1.22
CA GLY A 58 -9.35 -37.31 2.30
C GLY A 58 -8.39 -36.57 3.25
N LEU A 59 -7.12 -36.39 2.89
CA LEU A 59 -6.10 -35.78 3.74
C LEU A 59 -5.71 -34.45 3.12
N VAL A 60 -6.15 -33.33 3.70
CA VAL A 60 -5.68 -31.98 3.32
C VAL A 60 -4.99 -31.40 4.55
N ASN A 61 -3.70 -31.69 4.71
CA ASN A 61 -2.79 -31.06 5.67
C ASN A 61 -1.39 -30.95 5.04
N ASP A 62 -0.43 -30.32 5.70
CA ASP A 62 0.94 -30.12 5.16
C ASP A 62 1.62 -31.41 4.67
N ALA A 63 1.30 -32.56 5.28
CA ALA A 63 1.75 -33.89 4.86
C ALA A 63 1.18 -34.36 3.49
N SER A 64 0.12 -33.71 3.02
CA SER A 64 -0.48 -33.94 1.69
C SER A 64 0.23 -33.16 0.62
N SER A 65 0.67 -31.93 0.93
CA SER A 65 1.44 -31.09 0.00
C SER A 65 2.75 -31.79 -0.39
N VAL A 66 3.46 -32.38 0.56
CA VAL A 66 4.70 -33.15 0.31
C VAL A 66 4.44 -34.35 -0.60
N ARG A 67 3.42 -35.17 -0.30
CA ARG A 67 3.04 -36.32 -1.16
C ARG A 67 2.62 -35.88 -2.55
N LEU A 68 1.91 -34.77 -2.67
CA LEU A 68 1.54 -34.19 -3.96
C LEU A 68 2.78 -33.73 -4.73
N GLY A 69 3.70 -33.01 -4.08
CA GLY A 69 4.98 -32.60 -4.69
C GLY A 69 5.77 -33.79 -5.25
N GLN A 70 5.84 -34.90 -4.51
CA GLN A 70 6.50 -36.14 -4.94
C GLN A 70 5.85 -36.73 -6.21
N ILE A 71 4.52 -36.72 -6.32
CA ILE A 71 3.80 -37.21 -7.51
C ILE A 71 4.15 -36.39 -8.76
N LEU A 72 4.48 -35.11 -8.59
CA LEU A 72 4.68 -34.16 -9.69
C LEU A 72 6.16 -33.89 -9.99
N GLY A 73 7.06 -34.55 -9.26
CA GLY A 73 8.50 -34.33 -9.39
C GLY A 73 8.96 -32.95 -8.92
N ALA A 74 8.20 -32.28 -8.04
CA ALA A 74 8.63 -31.01 -7.46
C ALA A 74 9.72 -31.26 -6.40
N ASN A 75 10.82 -30.51 -6.46
CA ASN A 75 11.88 -30.56 -5.45
C ASN A 75 11.51 -29.80 -4.19
N GLU A 76 10.83 -28.66 -4.35
CA GLU A 76 10.51 -27.74 -3.27
C GLU A 76 9.06 -27.25 -3.35
N ILE A 77 8.48 -26.90 -2.19
CA ILE A 77 7.13 -26.37 -2.08
C ILE A 77 7.14 -25.01 -1.38
N LEU A 78 6.55 -24.01 -2.04
CA LEU A 78 6.19 -22.74 -1.42
C LEU A 78 4.75 -22.80 -0.86
N ALA A 79 4.63 -22.67 0.45
CA ALA A 79 3.34 -22.61 1.16
C ALA A 79 3.28 -21.39 2.06
N GLY A 80 2.07 -20.91 2.38
CA GLY A 80 1.94 -19.73 3.23
C GLY A 80 0.53 -19.48 3.74
N SER A 81 0.39 -18.45 4.56
CA SER A 81 -0.88 -18.03 5.15
C SER A 81 -0.95 -16.51 5.23
N ILE A 82 -2.05 -15.92 4.79
CA ILE A 82 -2.41 -14.54 5.12
C ILE A 82 -2.85 -14.56 6.58
N LEU A 83 -2.04 -14.00 7.47
CA LEU A 83 -2.27 -14.05 8.91
C LEU A 83 -3.26 -12.97 9.35
N GLN A 84 -3.15 -11.77 8.77
CA GLN A 84 -3.96 -10.63 9.18
C GLN A 84 -4.10 -9.62 8.05
N ILE A 85 -5.30 -9.09 7.90
CA ILE A 85 -5.59 -7.91 7.08
C ILE A 85 -6.14 -6.83 8.03
N SER A 86 -5.34 -5.81 8.30
CA SER A 86 -5.71 -4.69 9.17
C SER A 86 -6.08 -3.49 8.32
N VAL A 87 -7.23 -2.90 8.61
CA VAL A 87 -7.69 -1.67 7.95
C VAL A 87 -7.74 -0.55 8.98
N SER A 88 -6.94 0.48 8.77
CA SER A 88 -7.11 1.76 9.46
C SER A 88 -8.13 2.57 8.66
N PRO A 89 -9.33 2.83 9.22
CA PRO A 89 -10.36 3.57 8.52
C PRO A 89 -9.91 5.02 8.28
N GLU A 90 -10.68 5.73 7.45
CA GLU A 90 -10.41 7.14 7.21
C GLU A 90 -10.44 7.96 8.51
N ARG A 91 -9.43 8.81 8.69
CA ARG A 91 -9.32 9.73 9.81
C ARG A 91 -8.91 11.09 9.29
N THR A 92 -9.62 12.13 9.72
CA THR A 92 -9.28 13.52 9.40
C THR A 92 -8.81 14.22 10.66
N VAL A 93 -7.61 14.79 10.62
CA VAL A 93 -7.11 15.72 11.63
C VAL A 93 -7.05 17.12 11.05
N SER A 94 -7.19 18.14 11.90
CA SER A 94 -7.12 19.52 11.45
C SER A 94 -6.26 20.38 12.37
N VAL A 95 -5.49 21.28 11.79
CA VAL A 95 -4.65 22.26 12.49
C VAL A 95 -4.98 23.65 11.94
N GLN A 96 -5.11 24.63 12.83
CA GLN A 96 -5.20 26.03 12.42
C GLN A 96 -3.80 26.56 12.14
N SER A 97 -3.64 27.25 11.02
CA SER A 97 -2.37 27.83 10.58
C SER A 97 -2.61 29.22 10.02
N GLU A 98 -1.54 30.00 9.91
CA GLU A 98 -1.59 31.33 9.32
C GLU A 98 -0.36 31.59 8.45
N ASP A 99 -0.60 32.25 7.33
CA ASP A 99 0.45 32.86 6.52
C ASP A 99 0.53 34.34 6.92
N GLU A 100 1.74 34.90 6.95
CA GLU A 100 2.02 36.30 7.29
C GLU A 100 2.80 36.94 6.15
N THR A 101 2.48 38.19 5.82
CA THR A 101 3.34 39.01 4.95
C THR A 101 3.26 40.49 5.32
N GLU A 102 4.26 41.25 4.90
CA GLU A 102 4.26 42.70 5.04
C GLU A 102 3.71 43.34 3.76
N VAL A 103 2.70 44.19 3.91
CA VAL A 103 2.07 44.91 2.79
C VAL A 103 2.01 46.39 3.08
N VAL A 104 1.89 47.20 2.02
CA VAL A 104 1.50 48.60 2.16
C VAL A 104 0.05 48.64 2.64
N LEU A 105 -0.16 49.14 3.85
CA LEU A 105 -1.48 49.30 4.45
C LEU A 105 -2.18 50.55 3.94
N ARG A 106 -1.41 51.64 3.81
CA ARG A 106 -1.85 52.92 3.27
C ARG A 106 -0.66 53.72 2.77
N THR A 107 -0.95 54.69 1.92
CA THR A 107 -0.01 55.73 1.50
C THR A 107 -0.41 57.03 2.18
N GLU A 108 0.56 57.75 2.74
CA GLU A 108 0.35 59.06 3.35
C GLU A 108 1.10 60.12 2.55
N GLU A 109 0.41 61.21 2.22
CA GLU A 109 1.04 62.40 1.66
C GLU A 109 1.69 63.21 2.78
N TYR A 110 2.90 63.70 2.53
CA TYR A 110 3.57 64.67 3.39
C TYR A 110 4.28 65.71 2.54
N THR A 111 4.45 66.91 3.09
CA THR A 111 5.20 67.98 2.43
C THR A 111 6.64 67.94 2.94
N ASP A 112 7.61 67.91 2.03
CA ASP A 112 9.03 67.97 2.37
C ASP A 112 9.49 69.40 2.71
N ASP A 113 10.73 69.53 3.16
CA ASP A 113 11.33 70.83 3.53
C ASP A 113 11.45 71.79 2.32
N GLU A 114 11.26 71.30 1.10
CA GLU A 114 11.27 72.07 -0.15
C GLU A 114 9.85 72.49 -0.60
N GLY A 115 8.81 72.09 0.14
CA GLY A 115 7.41 72.42 -0.15
C GLY A 115 6.73 71.51 -1.16
N ASN A 116 7.36 70.41 -1.57
CA ASN A 116 6.80 69.45 -2.51
C ASN A 116 5.98 68.37 -1.78
N THR A 117 4.84 67.96 -2.37
CA THR A 117 4.07 66.82 -1.88
C THR A 117 4.75 65.52 -2.28
N GLN A 118 5.09 64.72 -1.27
CA GLN A 118 5.66 63.39 -1.41
C GLN A 118 4.71 62.35 -0.83
N GLU A 119 4.79 61.13 -1.34
CA GLU A 119 4.07 59.98 -0.78
C GLU A 119 5.03 59.09 0.02
N ARG A 120 4.61 58.65 1.20
CA ARG A 120 5.29 57.59 1.95
C ARG A 120 4.39 56.37 2.12
N GLU A 121 4.97 55.19 1.93
CA GLU A 121 4.30 53.92 2.19
C GLU A 121 4.32 53.59 3.69
N ILE A 122 3.15 53.39 4.27
CA ILE A 122 3.01 52.84 5.61
C ILE A 122 2.81 51.33 5.48
N LYS A 123 3.85 50.57 5.83
CA LYS A 123 3.86 49.11 5.78
C LYS A 123 3.40 48.49 7.10
N GLY A 124 2.78 47.32 7.01
CA GLY A 124 2.43 46.53 8.19
C GLY A 124 2.14 45.08 7.85
N LYS A 125 2.16 44.25 8.89
CA LYS A 125 1.92 42.81 8.78
C LYS A 125 0.43 42.53 8.64
N VAL A 126 0.09 41.70 7.66
CA VAL A 126 -1.24 41.13 7.49
C VAL A 126 -1.15 39.63 7.54
N TYR A 127 -2.26 39.00 7.97
CA TYR A 127 -2.34 37.57 8.23
C TYR A 127 -3.44 36.95 7.40
N PHE A 128 -3.20 35.74 6.92
CA PHE A 128 -4.22 34.89 6.31
C PHE A 128 -4.37 33.61 7.13
N ARG A 129 -5.49 33.45 7.82
CA ARG A 129 -5.79 32.30 8.69
C ARG A 129 -6.59 31.24 7.96
N TYR A 130 -6.14 30.01 8.07
CA TYR A 130 -6.79 28.85 7.46
C TYR A 130 -6.75 27.63 8.38
N ARG A 131 -7.68 26.71 8.14
CA ARG A 131 -7.65 25.38 8.75
C ARG A 131 -7.09 24.40 7.73
N LYS A 132 -5.97 23.79 8.03
CA LYS A 132 -5.37 22.70 7.26
C LYS A 132 -5.93 21.38 7.77
N PHE A 133 -6.39 20.54 6.86
CA PHE A 133 -6.91 19.22 7.14
C PHE A 133 -6.00 18.19 6.49
N THR A 134 -5.74 17.09 7.19
CA THR A 134 -5.05 15.93 6.65
C THR A 134 -5.91 14.71 6.90
N LYS A 135 -6.28 14.01 5.83
CA LYS A 135 -7.03 12.76 5.89
C LYS A 135 -6.10 11.61 5.58
N THR A 136 -6.19 10.55 6.38
CA THR A 136 -5.39 9.34 6.24
C THR A 136 -6.27 8.11 6.23
N ALA A 137 -5.83 7.07 5.52
CA ALA A 137 -6.39 5.72 5.56
C ALA A 137 -5.23 4.75 5.35
N SER A 138 -5.31 3.51 5.84
CA SER A 138 -4.27 2.54 5.53
C SER A 138 -4.76 1.10 5.58
N VAL A 139 -4.11 0.25 4.80
CA VAL A 139 -4.25 -1.20 4.92
C VAL A 139 -2.89 -1.79 5.25
N SER A 140 -2.85 -2.80 6.09
CA SER A 140 -1.68 -3.66 6.25
C SER A 140 -2.04 -5.14 6.15
N ILE A 141 -1.16 -5.90 5.52
CA ILE A 141 -1.32 -7.34 5.34
C ILE A 141 -0.08 -8.04 5.89
N SER A 142 -0.29 -8.91 6.86
CA SER A 142 0.74 -9.78 7.43
C SER A 142 0.59 -11.19 6.84
N THR A 143 1.66 -11.73 6.28
CA THR A 143 1.67 -13.01 5.60
C THR A 143 2.89 -13.81 6.03
N SER A 144 2.70 -15.07 6.41
CA SER A 144 3.82 -16.01 6.59
C SER A 144 3.94 -16.93 5.39
N TYR A 145 5.16 -17.34 5.09
CA TYR A 145 5.42 -18.36 4.08
C TYR A 145 6.62 -19.22 4.46
N SER A 146 6.68 -20.41 3.88
CA SER A 146 7.80 -21.33 4.02
C SER A 146 8.11 -22.04 2.70
N ILE A 147 9.38 -22.37 2.52
CA ILE A 147 9.88 -23.25 1.47
C ILE A 147 10.25 -24.58 2.14
N LEU A 148 9.73 -25.68 1.61
CA LEU A 148 9.95 -27.01 2.14
C LEU A 148 10.62 -27.89 1.08
N ASP A 149 11.62 -28.65 1.48
CA ASP A 149 12.19 -29.73 0.68
C ASP A 149 11.21 -30.91 0.64
N VAL A 150 10.88 -31.37 -0.56
CA VAL A 150 9.87 -32.42 -0.78
C VAL A 150 10.39 -33.81 -0.43
N GLU A 151 11.69 -34.06 -0.60
CA GLU A 151 12.29 -35.37 -0.32
C GLU A 151 12.36 -35.64 1.19
N THR A 152 12.84 -34.66 1.95
CA THR A 152 13.09 -34.79 3.39
C THR A 152 11.96 -34.23 4.26
N GLY A 153 11.06 -33.42 3.68
CA GLY A 153 10.03 -32.71 4.42
C GLY A 153 10.55 -31.57 5.30
N LYS A 154 11.84 -31.20 5.18
CA LYS A 154 12.46 -30.15 5.99
C LYS A 154 12.05 -28.77 5.51
N ILE A 155 11.85 -27.85 6.46
CA ILE A 155 11.68 -26.43 6.16
C ILE A 155 13.06 -25.85 5.83
N LEU A 156 13.24 -25.36 4.61
CA LEU A 156 14.46 -24.72 4.12
C LEU A 156 14.46 -23.21 4.45
N LEU A 157 13.29 -22.58 4.38
CA LEU A 157 13.10 -21.16 4.68
C LEU A 157 11.73 -20.97 5.33
N GLN A 158 11.65 -20.04 6.29
CA GLN A 158 10.37 -19.56 6.82
C GLN A 158 10.49 -18.09 7.17
N GLU A 159 9.54 -17.28 6.70
CA GLU A 159 9.51 -15.85 6.96
C GLU A 159 8.10 -15.34 7.21
N THR A 160 8.03 -14.13 7.78
CA THR A 160 6.80 -13.34 7.88
C THR A 160 7.05 -11.96 7.28
N VAL A 161 6.15 -11.53 6.42
CA VAL A 161 6.19 -10.25 5.72
C VAL A 161 4.97 -9.43 6.13
N GLU A 162 5.21 -8.19 6.56
CA GLU A 162 4.15 -7.20 6.79
C GLU A 162 4.29 -6.08 5.76
N VAL A 163 3.27 -5.92 4.91
CA VAL A 163 3.20 -4.84 3.93
C VAL A 163 2.13 -3.84 4.34
N LYS A 164 2.46 -2.55 4.28
CA LYS A 164 1.56 -1.43 4.59
C LYS A 164 1.34 -0.59 3.33
N ASN A 165 0.10 -0.16 3.12
CA ASN A 165 -0.29 0.77 2.07
C ASN A 165 -0.99 1.98 2.70
N PRO A 166 -0.23 2.99 3.17
CA PRO A 166 -0.80 4.21 3.71
C PRO A 166 -1.22 5.17 2.59
N TRP A 167 -2.44 5.70 2.69
CA TRP A 167 -2.92 6.82 1.91
C TRP A 167 -3.02 8.06 2.80
N SER A 168 -2.62 9.21 2.27
CA SER A 168 -2.71 10.50 2.96
C SER A 168 -2.90 11.62 1.96
N ASP A 169 -3.78 12.56 2.29
CA ASP A 169 -3.96 13.75 1.50
C ASP A 169 -4.37 14.95 2.38
N THR A 170 -4.09 16.16 1.90
CA THR A 170 -4.22 17.41 2.65
C THR A 170 -4.89 18.50 1.84
N TRP A 171 -5.80 19.23 2.47
CA TRP A 171 -6.49 20.40 1.91
C TRP A 171 -6.64 21.49 2.98
N ALA A 172 -7.09 22.68 2.58
CA ALA A 172 -7.32 23.77 3.51
C ALA A 172 -8.67 24.45 3.30
N ARG A 173 -9.16 25.13 4.33
CA ARG A 173 -10.30 26.05 4.25
C ARG A 173 -9.94 27.38 4.87
N LYS A 174 -10.30 28.47 4.19
CA LYS A 174 -10.12 29.83 4.69
C LYS A 174 -10.93 30.00 5.98
N ILE A 175 -10.33 30.62 6.98
CA ILE A 175 -11.02 31.06 8.20
C ILE A 175 -11.26 32.57 8.10
N SER A 176 -10.19 33.35 7.96
CA SER A 176 -10.24 34.81 7.94
C SER A 176 -8.89 35.39 7.50
N GLY A 177 -8.80 36.71 7.38
CA GLY A 177 -7.55 37.39 7.07
C GLY A 177 -7.45 37.95 5.66
N ASP A 178 -6.29 38.51 5.35
CA ASP A 178 -5.98 39.26 4.13
C ASP A 178 -5.43 38.33 3.04
N ASP A 179 -6.06 38.30 1.87
CA ASP A 179 -5.64 37.45 0.75
C ASP A 179 -4.25 37.82 0.21
N ARG A 180 -3.73 39.01 0.52
CA ARG A 180 -2.35 39.39 0.18
C ARG A 180 -1.30 38.59 0.96
N ALA A 181 -1.64 38.08 2.15
CA ALA A 181 -0.79 37.16 2.90
C ALA A 181 -0.87 35.72 2.39
N LEU A 182 -1.74 35.41 1.43
CA LEU A 182 -1.92 34.05 0.93
C LEU A 182 -0.70 33.56 0.13
N SER A 183 0.03 32.59 0.66
CA SER A 183 1.11 31.94 -0.10
C SER A 183 0.58 31.10 -1.26
N SER A 184 1.40 30.92 -2.30
CA SER A 184 1.06 30.07 -3.45
C SER A 184 0.78 28.61 -3.04
N SER A 185 1.48 28.08 -2.03
CA SER A 185 1.22 26.75 -1.47
C SER A 185 -0.14 26.67 -0.78
N THR A 186 -0.49 27.67 0.04
CA THR A 186 -1.78 27.71 0.73
C THR A 186 -2.93 27.87 -0.27
N LYS A 187 -2.74 28.69 -1.32
CA LYS A 187 -3.71 28.82 -2.40
C LYS A 187 -4.06 27.47 -3.05
N LYS A 188 -3.06 26.65 -3.39
CA LYS A 188 -3.27 25.29 -3.93
C LYS A 188 -4.05 24.39 -2.96
N LEU A 189 -3.81 24.51 -1.65
CA LEU A 189 -4.52 23.74 -0.63
C LEU A 189 -5.98 24.18 -0.48
N LEU A 190 -6.27 25.48 -0.65
CA LEU A 190 -7.64 26.03 -0.60
C LEU A 190 -8.47 25.64 -1.82
N GLU A 191 -7.84 25.63 -3.00
CA GLU A 191 -8.47 25.21 -4.26
C GLU A 191 -8.79 23.71 -4.28
N LYS A 192 -8.07 22.91 -3.49
CA LYS A 192 -8.28 21.48 -3.42
C LYS A 192 -9.58 21.12 -2.68
N PRO A 193 -10.49 20.34 -3.30
CA PRO A 193 -11.66 19.80 -2.60
C PRO A 193 -11.22 18.82 -1.51
N GLU A 194 -12.15 18.43 -0.64
CA GLU A 194 -11.88 17.35 0.30
C GLU A 194 -11.59 16.04 -0.48
N PRO A 195 -10.43 15.41 -0.26
CA PRO A 195 -10.05 14.20 -0.96
C PRO A 195 -10.76 12.98 -0.37
N PHE A 196 -11.00 12.01 -1.24
CA PHE A 196 -11.53 10.70 -0.88
C PHE A 196 -10.42 9.66 -1.03
N PRO A 197 -10.14 8.84 0.00
CA PRO A 197 -9.22 7.71 -0.16
C PRO A 197 -9.77 6.73 -1.19
N PRO A 198 -8.90 5.89 -1.80
CA PRO A 198 -9.36 4.70 -2.50
C PRO A 198 -10.25 3.86 -1.59
N SER A 199 -11.17 3.10 -2.19
CA SER A 199 -12.02 2.21 -1.41
C SER A 199 -11.18 1.18 -0.64
N VAL A 200 -11.70 0.70 0.49
CA VAL A 200 -11.00 -0.33 1.29
C VAL A 200 -10.65 -1.55 0.44
N ASN A 201 -11.54 -1.97 -0.47
CA ASN A 201 -11.29 -3.11 -1.35
C ASN A 201 -10.15 -2.86 -2.34
N GLU A 202 -10.07 -1.65 -2.92
CA GLU A 202 -8.94 -1.27 -3.78
C GLU A 202 -7.62 -1.25 -3.00
N MET A 203 -7.62 -0.67 -1.81
CA MET A 203 -6.43 -0.63 -0.95
C MET A 203 -5.99 -2.04 -0.55
N VAL A 204 -6.91 -2.95 -0.22
CA VAL A 204 -6.60 -4.36 0.08
C VAL A 204 -6.03 -5.06 -1.15
N LEU A 205 -6.66 -4.90 -2.32
CA LEU A 205 -6.18 -5.51 -3.56
C LEU A 205 -4.76 -5.05 -3.94
N GLU A 206 -4.50 -3.75 -3.84
CA GLU A 206 -3.16 -3.19 -4.08
C GLU A 206 -2.14 -3.72 -3.05
N THR A 207 -2.54 -3.78 -1.77
CA THR A 207 -1.66 -4.30 -0.71
C THR A 207 -1.34 -5.77 -0.93
N LEU A 208 -2.31 -6.60 -1.36
CA LEU A 208 -2.07 -8.01 -1.70
C LEU A 208 -1.05 -8.18 -2.82
N LYS A 209 -1.14 -7.36 -3.88
CA LYS A 209 -0.16 -7.35 -4.98
C LYS A 209 1.22 -6.97 -4.48
N ASN A 210 1.32 -5.96 -3.61
CA ASN A 210 2.58 -5.52 -3.02
C ASN A 210 3.17 -6.60 -2.10
N THR A 211 2.35 -7.28 -1.30
CA THR A 211 2.75 -8.47 -0.52
C THR A 211 3.28 -9.58 -1.42
N GLY A 212 2.59 -9.89 -2.51
CA GLY A 212 3.05 -10.91 -3.45
C GLY A 212 4.38 -10.54 -4.11
N ASN A 213 4.58 -9.27 -4.48
CA ASN A 213 5.87 -8.79 -5.02
C ASN A 213 7.01 -8.96 -4.00
N GLU A 214 6.78 -8.62 -2.74
CA GLU A 214 7.78 -8.77 -1.67
C GLU A 214 8.18 -10.24 -1.45
N ILE A 215 7.19 -11.14 -1.43
CA ILE A 215 7.44 -12.59 -1.33
C ILE A 215 8.21 -13.08 -2.55
N VAL A 216 7.81 -12.68 -3.76
CA VAL A 216 8.50 -13.06 -5.01
C VAL A 216 9.95 -12.61 -5.00
N ASN A 217 10.24 -11.39 -4.54
CA ASN A 217 11.60 -10.87 -4.47
C ASN A 217 12.46 -11.71 -3.52
N LYS A 218 11.93 -12.07 -2.35
CA LYS A 218 12.62 -12.91 -1.36
C LYS A 218 12.84 -14.34 -1.86
N VAL A 219 11.81 -14.95 -2.45
CA VAL A 219 11.89 -16.30 -3.03
C VAL A 219 12.86 -16.32 -4.20
N SER A 220 12.85 -15.31 -5.08
CA SER A 220 13.79 -15.22 -6.20
C SER A 220 15.24 -15.07 -5.70
N GLY A 221 15.46 -14.28 -4.65
CA GLY A 221 16.77 -14.17 -4.01
C GLY A 221 17.25 -15.45 -3.33
N TYR A 222 16.34 -16.33 -2.93
CA TYR A 222 16.66 -17.67 -2.43
C TYR A 222 17.02 -18.62 -3.58
N LEU A 223 16.27 -18.62 -4.67
CA LEU A 223 16.47 -19.50 -5.83
C LEU A 223 17.75 -19.20 -6.64
N LEU A 224 18.34 -18.02 -6.46
CA LEU A 224 19.56 -17.58 -7.16
C LEU A 224 20.86 -17.80 -6.35
N GLN A 225 20.77 -18.40 -5.16
CA GLN A 225 21.93 -18.78 -4.34
C GLN A 225 22.45 -20.16 -4.74
#